data_AF-A0A359D619-F1
#
_entry.id   AF-A0A359D619-F1
#
_cell.length_a   1.000
_cell.length_b   1.000
_cell.length_c   1.000
_cell.angle_alpha   90.00
_cell.angle_beta   90.00
_cell.angle_gamma   90.00
#
_symmetry.space_group_name_H-M   'P 1'
#
loop_
_entity.id
_entity.type
_entity.pdbx_description
1 polymer ?
#
loop_
_entity_poly.entity_id
_entity_poly.type
_entity_poly.pdbx_seq_one_letter_code
_entity_poly.pdbx_strand_id
1 'polypeptide(L)' 'DNVSVKVNAVIYFRVLDAQRAIIQVENFLTATSQLAQTTLRAVLGKHELDELLAERERLNADIQQVLDA' A
#
# COMPACT_ATOMS: atom_id res chain seq x y z
N ASP A 1 12.53 7.76 -14.60
CA ASP A 1 13.70 8.47 -14.02
C ASP A 1 14.51 7.59 -13.05
N ASN A 2 15.86 7.63 -13.11
CA ASN A 2 16.76 6.93 -12.15
C ASN A 2 16.92 7.70 -10.81
N VAL A 3 15.83 8.27 -10.30
CA VAL A 3 15.86 9.05 -9.05
C VAL A 3 15.53 8.13 -7.86
N SER A 4 16.40 8.16 -6.85
CA SER A 4 16.16 7.44 -5.59
C SER A 4 15.24 8.27 -4.70
N VAL A 5 14.07 7.72 -4.35
CA VAL A 5 13.05 8.40 -3.54
C VAL A 5 12.83 7.62 -2.25
N LYS A 6 12.79 8.34 -1.11
CA LYS A 6 12.33 7.78 0.17
C LYS A 6 10.89 8.20 0.39
N VAL A 7 10.01 7.23 0.60
CA VAL A 7 8.57 7.46 0.80
C VAL A 7 8.15 6.86 2.14
N ASN A 8 7.32 7.61 2.87
CA ASN A 8 6.67 7.16 4.10
C ASN A 8 5.15 7.14 3.86
N ALA A 9 4.46 6.16 4.45
CA ALA A 9 3.01 6.02 4.38
C ALA A 9 2.45 5.51 5.71
N VAL A 10 1.18 5.84 5.98
CA VAL A 10 0.42 5.36 7.13
C VAL A 10 -0.84 4.69 6.61
N ILE A 11 -1.20 3.55 7.20
CA ILE A 11 -2.34 2.74 6.77
C ILE A 11 -3.27 2.58 7.95
N TYR A 12 -4.54 2.88 7.71
CA TYR A 12 -5.63 2.61 8.64
C TYR A 12 -6.41 1.42 8.13
N PHE A 13 -6.59 0.40 8.96
CA PHE A 13 -7.39 -0.76 8.62
C PHE A 13 -8.16 -1.23 9.85
N ARG A 14 -9.23 -1.99 9.62
CA ARG A 14 -10.05 -2.62 10.66
C ARG A 14 -10.32 -4.06 10.29
N VAL A 15 -10.27 -4.95 11.28
CA VAL A 15 -10.66 -6.34 11.11
C VAL A 15 -12.18 -6.40 10.99
N LEU A 16 -12.69 -6.88 9.86
CA LEU A 16 -14.13 -7.11 9.64
C LEU A 16 -14.57 -8.49 10.12
N ASP A 17 -13.68 -9.48 10.00
CA ASP A 17 -13.91 -10.87 10.38
C ASP A 17 -12.69 -11.39 11.17
N ALA A 18 -12.86 -11.55 12.47
CA ALA A 18 -11.80 -11.99 13.37
C ALA A 18 -11.37 -13.45 13.11
N GLN A 19 -12.28 -14.30 12.65
CA GLN A 19 -11.99 -15.69 12.38
C GLN A 19 -11.05 -15.81 11.17
N ARG A 20 -11.33 -15.05 10.10
CA ARG A 20 -10.44 -14.97 8.92
C ARG A 20 -9.08 -14.37 9.26
N ALA A 21 -9.06 -13.29 10.06
CA ALA A 21 -7.82 -12.60 10.42
C ALA A 21 -6.85 -13.46 11.25
N ILE A 22 -7.35 -14.44 12.02
CA ILE A 22 -6.54 -15.32 12.85
C ILE A 22 -6.19 -16.63 12.13
N ILE A 23 -7.09 -17.16 11.30
CA ILE A 23 -6.92 -18.50 10.70
C ILE A 23 -6.15 -18.45 9.38
N GLN A 24 -6.36 -17.42 8.55
CA GLN A 24 -5.76 -17.38 7.21
C GLN A 24 -4.33 -16.84 7.18
N VAL A 25 -3.90 -16.14 8.24
CA VAL A 25 -2.59 -15.51 8.30
C VAL A 25 -2.04 -15.63 9.71
N GLU A 26 -0.81 -16.16 9.84
CA GLU A 26 -0.11 -16.35 11.13
C GLU A 26 0.06 -15.02 11.88
N ASN A 27 0.33 -13.92 11.14
CA ASN A 27 0.36 -12.57 11.67
C ASN A 27 -0.20 -11.57 10.64
N PHE A 28 -1.49 -11.26 10.75
CA PHE A 28 -2.16 -10.34 9.81
C PHE A 28 -1.54 -8.94 9.80
N LEU A 29 -1.03 -8.43 10.93
CA LEU A 29 -0.36 -7.12 10.98
C LEU A 29 0.87 -7.08 10.07
N THR A 30 1.72 -8.11 10.16
CA THR A 30 2.92 -8.21 9.33
C THR A 30 2.58 -8.42 7.86
N ALA A 31 1.63 -9.30 7.57
CA ALA A 31 1.21 -9.57 6.20
C ALA A 31 0.61 -8.34 5.52
N THR A 32 -0.29 -7.62 6.19
CA THR A 32 -0.87 -6.37 5.68
C THR A 32 0.21 -5.31 5.43
N SER A 33 1.19 -5.17 6.34
CA SER A 33 2.31 -4.25 6.16
C SER A 33 3.19 -4.61 4.95
N GLN A 34 3.50 -5.89 4.76
CA GLN A 34 4.30 -6.37 3.62
C GLN A 34 3.57 -6.20 2.29
N LEU A 35 2.26 -6.50 2.27
CA LEU A 35 1.41 -6.29 1.11
C LEU A 35 1.43 -4.81 0.72
N ALA A 36 1.24 -3.92 1.68
CA ALA A 36 1.25 -2.50 1.41
C ALA A 36 2.58 -1.93 0.96
N GLN A 37 3.70 -2.40 1.52
CA GLN A 37 5.02 -2.01 1.01
C GLN A 37 5.22 -2.47 -0.44
N THR A 38 4.73 -3.66 -0.77
CA THR A 38 4.80 -4.21 -2.13
C THR A 38 3.93 -3.41 -3.09
N THR A 39 2.70 -3.09 -2.69
CA THR A 39 1.76 -2.28 -3.46
C THR A 39 2.30 -0.86 -3.69
N LEU A 40 2.77 -0.20 -2.62
CA LEU A 40 3.41 1.13 -2.71
C LEU A 40 4.57 1.09 -3.70
N ARG A 41 5.48 0.13 -3.57
CA ARG A 41 6.62 0.01 -4.49
C ARG A 41 6.20 -0.24 -5.94
N ALA A 42 5.16 -1.04 -6.16
CA ALA A 42 4.66 -1.34 -7.50
C ALA A 42 3.98 -0.13 -8.15
N VAL A 43 3.21 0.65 -7.39
CA VAL A 43 2.57 1.87 -7.88
C VAL A 43 3.63 2.95 -8.12
N LEU A 44 4.47 3.23 -7.14
CA LEU A 44 5.54 4.23 -7.25
C LEU A 44 6.53 3.93 -8.40
N GLY A 45 6.79 2.65 -8.69
CA GLY A 45 7.67 2.26 -9.79
C GLY A 45 7.04 2.38 -11.19
N LYS A 46 5.72 2.59 -11.29
CA LYS A 46 5.01 2.80 -12.57
C LYS A 46 4.84 4.27 -12.93
N HIS A 47 5.08 5.17 -11.98
CA HIS A 47 4.89 6.61 -12.14
C HIS A 47 6.21 7.36 -12.08
N GLU A 48 6.31 8.45 -12.82
CA GLU A 48 7.48 9.34 -12.77
C GLU A 48 7.41 10.27 -11.55
N LEU A 49 8.56 10.81 -11.11
CA LEU A 49 8.63 11.61 -9.87
C LEU A 49 7.65 12.79 -9.85
N ASP A 50 7.50 13.49 -10.98
CA ASP A 50 6.59 14.63 -11.09
C ASP A 50 5.12 14.20 -10.93
N GLU A 51 4.75 13.03 -11.44
CA GLU A 51 3.40 12.48 -11.30
C GLU A 51 3.12 12.08 -9.85
N LEU A 52 4.12 11.56 -9.13
CA LEU A 52 4.00 11.27 -7.69
C LEU A 52 3.74 12.53 -6.84
N LEU A 53 4.25 13.67 -7.28
CA LEU A 53 4.07 14.96 -6.60
C LEU A 53 2.73 15.62 -6.99
N ALA A 54 2.36 15.56 -8.27
CA ALA A 54 1.17 16.22 -8.81
C ALA A 54 -0.13 15.42 -8.59
N GLU A 55 -0.08 14.09 -8.67
CA GLU A 55 -1.26 13.21 -8.66
C GLU A 55 -1.42 12.42 -7.34
N ARG A 56 -0.96 13.00 -6.22
CA ARG A 56 -0.91 12.32 -4.92
C ARG A 56 -2.25 11.73 -4.47
N GLU A 57 -3.37 12.41 -4.73
CA GLU A 57 -4.71 11.91 -4.38
C GLU A 57 -5.11 10.68 -5.20
N ARG A 58 -4.89 10.73 -6.51
CA ARG A 58 -5.15 9.60 -7.40
C ARG A 58 -4.31 8.40 -7.02
N LEU A 59 -3.03 8.64 -6.74
CA LEU A 59 -2.11 7.60 -6.30
C LEU A 59 -2.59 6.93 -5.00
N ASN A 60 -3.06 7.72 -4.03
CA ASN A 60 -3.62 7.21 -2.78
C ASN A 60 -4.86 6.35 -3.02
N ALA A 61 -5.74 6.77 -3.94
CA ALA A 61 -6.93 6.01 -4.31
C ALA A 61 -6.58 4.66 -4.95
N ASP A 62 -5.61 4.64 -5.87
CA ASP A 62 -5.13 3.41 -6.51
C ASP A 62 -4.52 2.44 -5.49
N ILE A 63 -3.69 2.95 -4.57
CA ILE A 63 -3.10 2.15 -3.48
C ILE A 63 -4.18 1.58 -2.58
N GLN A 64 -5.18 2.39 -2.20
CA GLN A 64 -6.29 1.94 -1.37
C GLN A 64 -7.09 0.84 -2.07
N GLN A 65 -7.41 1.01 -3.35
CA GLN A 65 -8.15 0.02 -4.12
C GLN A 65 -7.42 -1.33 -4.22
N VAL A 66 -6.09 -1.31 -4.36
CA VAL A 66 -5.29 -2.55 -4.39
C VAL A 66 -5.19 -3.21 -3.01
N LEU A 67 -5.26 -2.43 -1.93
CA LEU A 67 -5.20 -2.95 -0.56
C LEU A 67 -6.54 -3.47 -0.02
N ASP A 68 -7.65 -2.91 -0.49
CA ASP A 68 -9.00 -3.31 -0.10
C ASP A 68 -9.55 -4.50 -0.95
N ALA A 69 -8.88 -4.85 -2.05
CA ALA A 69 -9.25 -5.95 -2.97
C ALA A 69 -8.81 -7.33 -2.46
#